data_AF-F0WLQ9-F1
#
_entry.id   AF-F0WLQ9-F1
#
_cell.length_a   1.000
_cell.length_b   1.000
_cell.length_c   1.000
_cell.angle_alpha   90.00
_cell.angle_beta   90.00
_cell.angle_gamma   90.00
#
_symmetry.space_group_name_H-M   'P 1'
#
loop_
_entity.id
_entity.type
_entity.pdbx_description
1 polymer ?
#
loop_
_entity_poly.entity_id
_entity_poly.type
_entity_poly.pdbx_seq_one_letter_code
_entity_poly.pdbx_strand_id
1 'polypeptide(L)'
;MSVSDKTAGVIVLSLSSILYAYYTVWVILTPFIDSDHPIQRIFAPYHFALVLPAIILVLLFTIAVTYIGTVMIQSKPHHLSTNRS
;
A
#
# COMPACT_ATOMS: atom_id res chain seq x y z
N MET A 1 -0.14 -20.27 26.35
CA MET A 1 -0.13 -19.17 25.37
C MET A 1 -0.48 -17.89 26.14
N SER A 2 0.54 -17.28 26.76
CA SER A 2 1.26 -16.11 26.24
C SER A 2 0.43 -14.83 26.35
N VAL A 3 0.26 -14.35 27.58
CA VAL A 3 -0.21 -12.97 27.84
C VAL A 3 0.60 -11.95 27.01
N SER A 4 1.87 -12.27 26.71
CA SER A 4 2.74 -11.54 25.79
C SER A 4 2.16 -11.37 24.38
N ASP A 5 1.56 -12.42 23.79
CA ASP A 5 1.03 -12.37 22.42
C ASP A 5 -0.26 -11.55 22.37
N LYS A 6 -1.07 -11.64 23.42
CA LYS A 6 -2.30 -10.84 23.56
C LYS A 6 -1.97 -9.36 23.71
N THR A 7 -0.98 -9.00 24.53
CA THR A 7 -0.53 -7.62 24.72
C THR A 7 0.09 -7.06 23.44
N ALA A 8 0.95 -7.85 22.76
CA ALA A 8 1.51 -7.46 21.46
C ALA A 8 0.40 -7.22 20.43
N GLY A 9 -0.60 -8.10 20.37
CA GLY A 9 -1.77 -7.94 19.51
C GLY A 9 -2.55 -6.66 19.80
N VAL A 10 -2.79 -6.33 21.06
CA VAL A 10 -3.49 -5.10 21.47
C VAL A 10 -2.68 -3.85 21.11
N ILE A 11 -1.36 -3.87 21.31
CA ILE A 11 -0.48 -2.76 20.92
C ILE A 11 -0.51 -2.54 19.41
N VAL A 12 -0.31 -3.61 18.63
CA VAL A 12 -0.32 -3.53 17.16
C VAL A 12 -1.68 -3.08 16.64
N LEU A 13 -2.78 -3.60 17.21
CA LEU A 13 -4.13 -3.21 16.81
C LEU A 13 -4.43 -1.74 17.13
N SER A 14 -4.06 -1.29 18.33
CA SER A 14 -4.27 0.10 18.75
C SER A 14 -3.43 1.05 17.90
N LEU A 15 -2.16 0.72 17.68
CA LEU A 15 -1.24 1.52 16.85
C LEU A 15 -1.74 1.59 15.40
N SER A 16 -2.11 0.46 14.82
CA SER A 16 -2.66 0.40 13.47
C SER A 16 -3.94 1.23 13.35
N SER A 17 -4.84 1.13 14.33
CA SER A 17 -6.08 1.91 14.37
C SER A 17 -5.81 3.43 14.40
N ILE A 18 -4.86 3.87 15.23
CA ILE A 18 -4.47 5.29 15.31
C ILE A 18 -3.87 5.76 13.99
N LEU A 19 -2.94 4.99 13.40
CA LEU A 19 -2.33 5.31 12.12
C LEU A 19 -3.36 5.36 10.99
N TYR A 20 -4.30 4.42 10.96
CA TYR A 20 -5.38 4.37 9.99
C TYR A 20 -6.33 5.57 10.12
N ALA A 21 -6.73 5.90 11.35
CA ALA A 21 -7.57 7.07 11.61
C ALA A 21 -6.85 8.36 11.20
N TYR A 22 -5.57 8.51 11.57
CA TYR A 22 -4.75 9.66 11.17
C TYR A 22 -4.65 9.79 9.65
N TYR A 23 -4.38 8.68 8.96
CA TYR A 23 -4.28 8.66 7.50
C TYR A 23 -5.61 8.97 6.83
N THR A 24 -6.71 8.40 7.33
CA THR A 24 -8.06 8.62 6.79
C THR A 24 -8.49 10.07 6.97
N VAL A 25 -8.29 10.62 8.18
CA VAL A 25 -8.56 12.04 8.46
C VAL A 25 -7.69 12.91 7.57
N TRP A 26 -6.39 12.63 7.45
CA TRP A 26 -5.49 13.39 6.58
C TRP A 26 -5.98 13.39 5.12
N VAL A 27 -6.25 12.22 4.54
CA VAL A 27 -6.69 12.08 3.13
C VAL A 27 -8.02 12.80 2.88
N ILE A 28 -8.95 12.71 3.83
CA ILE A 28 -10.28 13.33 3.71
C ILE A 28 -10.20 14.84 3.95
N LEU A 29 -9.44 15.34 4.94
CA LEU A 29 -9.36 16.78 5.25
C LEU A 29 -8.61 17.56 4.17
N THR A 30 -7.62 16.96 3.51
CA THR A 30 -6.78 17.61 2.51
C THR A 30 -7.56 18.31 1.38
N PRO A 31 -8.57 17.70 0.73
CA PRO A 31 -9.37 18.38 -0.29
C PRO A 31 -10.34 19.44 0.25
N PHE A 32 -10.59 19.50 1.57
CA PHE A 32 -11.47 20.52 2.17
C PHE A 32 -10.71 21.77 2.64
N ILE A 33 -9.37 21.78 2.57
CA ILE A 33 -8.54 22.94 2.88
C ILE A 33 -8.18 23.65 1.56
N ASP A 34 -8.81 24.81 1.35
CA ASP A 34 -8.65 25.63 0.16
C ASP A 34 -7.22 26.19 -0.01
N SER A 35 -6.81 26.30 -1.27
CA SER A 35 -5.45 26.61 -1.73
C SER A 35 -5.09 28.10 -1.73
N ASP A 36 -5.81 28.94 -0.99
CA ASP A 36 -5.81 30.41 -1.17
C ASP A 36 -5.19 31.19 -0.01
N HIS A 37 -4.02 30.75 0.49
CA HIS A 37 -3.27 31.58 1.44
C HIS A 37 -1.72 31.48 1.29
N PRO A 38 -1.00 32.61 1.41
CA PRO A 38 0.48 32.72 1.32
C PRO A 38 1.27 32.04 2.46
N ILE A 39 0.66 31.10 3.17
CA ILE A 39 1.23 30.34 4.30
C ILE A 39 1.93 29.05 3.77
N GLN A 40 1.86 28.78 2.46
CA GLN A 40 2.52 27.67 1.75
C GLN A 40 4.06 27.59 1.90
N ARG A 41 4.73 28.57 2.51
CA ARG A 41 6.17 28.47 2.84
C ARG A 41 6.47 27.83 4.20
N ILE A 42 5.47 27.72 5.08
CA ILE A 42 5.63 27.12 6.43
C ILE A 42 4.97 25.75 6.52
N PHE A 43 3.95 25.47 5.70
CA PHE A 43 3.33 24.15 5.63
C PHE A 43 3.96 23.33 4.49
N ALA A 44 4.55 22.18 4.84
CA ALA A 44 5.11 21.23 3.90
C ALA A 44 4.11 20.92 2.77
N PRO A 45 4.57 20.85 1.51
CA PRO A 45 3.70 20.87 0.34
C PRO A 45 2.72 19.68 0.35
N TYR A 46 1.45 20.00 0.07
CA TYR A 46 0.31 19.12 -0.18
C TYR A 46 0.59 17.93 -1.11
N HIS A 47 1.67 17.98 -1.90
CA HIS A 47 2.14 16.88 -2.74
C HIS A 47 2.29 15.57 -1.94
N PHE A 48 2.78 15.61 -0.70
CA PHE A 48 2.97 14.37 0.08
C PHE A 48 1.67 13.67 0.46
N ALA A 49 0.54 14.38 0.56
CA ALA A 49 -0.75 13.79 0.91
C ALA A 49 -1.29 12.84 -0.18
N LEU A 50 -1.01 13.15 -1.45
CA LEU A 50 -1.46 12.38 -2.62
C LEU A 50 -0.37 11.43 -3.13
N VAL A 51 0.89 11.84 -3.05
CA VAL A 51 2.03 11.04 -3.53
C VAL A 51 2.24 9.79 -2.65
N LEU A 52 1.96 9.86 -1.35
CA LEU A 52 2.12 8.72 -0.45
C LEU A 52 1.20 7.53 -0.82
N PRO A 53 -0.14 7.70 -0.98
CA PRO A 53 -1.00 6.63 -1.51
C PRO A 53 -0.61 6.18 -2.92
N ALA A 54 -0.27 7.12 -3.81
CA ALA A 54 0.04 6.81 -5.19
C ALA A 54 1.30 5.93 -5.31
N ILE A 55 2.36 6.24 -4.55
CA ILE A 55 3.60 5.45 -4.54
C ILE A 55 3.33 4.04 -4.01
N ILE A 56 2.56 3.90 -2.93
CA ILE A 56 2.22 2.59 -2.34
C ILE A 56 1.44 1.74 -3.36
N LEU A 57 0.47 2.34 -4.03
CA LEU A 57 -0.36 1.64 -5.03
C LEU A 57 0.48 1.17 -6.23
N VAL A 58 1.37 2.03 -6.73
CA VAL A 58 2.29 1.69 -7.83
C VAL A 58 3.27 0.60 -7.43
N LEU A 59 3.85 0.68 -6.23
CA LEU A 59 4.74 -0.37 -5.70
C LEU A 59 4.02 -1.71 -5.59
N LEU A 60 2.84 -1.73 -4.98
CA LEU A 60 2.05 -2.94 -4.79
C LEU A 60 1.67 -3.56 -6.15
N PHE A 61 1.22 -2.74 -7.10
CA PHE A 61 0.86 -3.19 -8.44
C PHE A 61 2.07 -3.77 -9.18
N THR A 62 3.22 -3.11 -9.10
CA THR A 62 4.46 -3.57 -9.73
C THR A 62 4.90 -4.93 -9.16
N ILE A 63 4.81 -5.10 -7.84
CA ILE A 63 5.12 -6.37 -7.17
C ILE A 63 4.16 -7.47 -7.64
N ALA A 64 2.85 -7.19 -7.68
CA ALA A 64 1.85 -8.16 -8.12
C ALA A 64 2.05 -8.61 -9.57
N VAL A 65 2.28 -7.66 -10.50
CA VAL A 65 2.54 -7.95 -11.92
C VAL A 65 3.81 -8.78 -12.08
N THR A 66 4.88 -8.41 -11.38
CA THR A 66 6.15 -9.15 -11.42
C THR A 66 5.97 -10.58 -10.92
N TYR A 67 5.26 -10.75 -9.80
CA TYR A 67 4.96 -12.06 -9.23
C TYR A 67 4.17 -12.93 -10.22
N ILE A 68 3.08 -12.41 -10.79
CA ILE A 68 2.28 -13.13 -11.78
C ILE A 68 3.13 -13.50 -13.00
N GLY A 69 3.93 -12.56 -13.52
CA GLY A 69 4.81 -12.81 -14.66
C GLY A 69 5.82 -13.93 -14.41
N THR A 70 6.46 -13.94 -13.24
CA THR A 70 7.41 -15.02 -12.87
C THR A 70 6.74 -16.39 -12.75
N VAL A 71 5.50 -16.45 -12.26
CA VAL A 71 4.72 -17.69 -12.20
C VAL A 71 4.32 -18.15 -13.60
N MET A 72 3.88 -17.25 -14.47
CA MET A 72 3.53 -17.58 -15.86
C MET A 72 4.73 -18.11 -16.66
N ILE A 73 5.92 -17.55 -16.47
CA ILE A 73 7.15 -18.02 -17.14
C ILE A 73 7.58 -19.40 -16.62
N GLN A 74 7.39 -19.66 -15.32
CA GLN A 74 7.64 -20.98 -14.74
C GLN A 74 6.60 -22.03 -15.15
N SER A 75 5.41 -21.58 -15.56
CA SER A 75 4.33 -22.41 -16.10
C SER A 75 4.65 -22.85 -17.54
N LYS A 76 5.74 -23.59 -17.73
CA LYS A 76 6.00 -24.28 -19.01
C LYS A 76 4.92 -25.37 -19.18
N PRO A 77 4.10 -25.36 -20.23
CA PRO A 77 3.20 -26.47 -20.51
C PRO A 77 4.03 -27.70 -20.90
N HIS A 78 4.15 -28.67 -19.99
CA HIS A 78 4.75 -29.99 -20.26
C HIS A 78 3.71 -30.90 -20.92
N HIS A 79 3.22 -30.53 -22.10
CA HIS A 79 2.41 -31.42 -22.90
C HIS A 79 2.53 -31.00 -24.36
N LEU A 80 2.65 -31.97 -25.26
CA LEU A 80 2.73 -31.86 -26.74
C LEU A 80 4.12 -32.11 -27.39
N SER A 81 4.82 -33.19 -27.04
CA SER A 81 5.68 -33.88 -28.02
C SER A 81 5.77 -35.41 -27.88
N THR A 82 4.82 -36.05 -27.18
CA THR A 82 4.61 -37.49 -27.36
C THR A 82 3.50 -37.68 -28.39
N ASN A 83 3.71 -38.56 -29.36
CA ASN A 83 2.83 -38.90 -30.48
C ASN A 83 3.07 -38.14 -31.79
N ARG A 84 4.16 -38.48 -32.48
CA ARG A 84 4.03 -38.95 -33.86
C ARG A 84 4.83 -40.24 -34.03
N SER A 85 4.06 -41.30 -34.25
CA SER A 85 4.46 -42.60 -34.80
C SER A 85 4.75 -42.49 -36.29
#